data_AF-A0A4U0QUY5-F1
#
_entry.id   AF-A0A4U0QUY5-F1
#
_cell.length_a   1.000
_cell.length_b   1.000
_cell.length_c   1.000
_cell.angle_alpha   90.00
_cell.angle_beta   90.00
_cell.angle_gamma   90.00
#
_symmetry.space_group_name_H-M   'P 1'
#
loop_
_entity.id
_entity.type
_entity.pdbx_description
1 polymer ?
#
loop_
_entity_poly.entity_id
_entity_poly.type
_entity_poly.pdbx_seq_one_letter_code
_entity_poly.pdbx_strand_id
1 'polypeptide(L)'
;MDGYWRDDLSQAKRSAILADWCDELEDWPLNSIQAAFRKHRRDRPDKKPNPGHILQLLNKAWGEHNAPAVRAAMAATQEAPREPISAERASAILEELGFAVKRVEPTQDRATNAEVKRQVQELQATPEGEP
;
A
#
# COMPACT_ATOMS: atom_id res chain seq x y z
N MET A 1 10.07 30.79 6.54
CA MET A 1 8.85 30.42 5.79
C MET A 1 7.84 31.53 5.99
N ASP A 2 7.37 32.15 4.92
CA ASP A 2 6.24 33.07 5.00
C ASP A 2 4.98 32.27 5.37
N GLY A 3 4.26 32.73 6.41
CA GLY A 3 2.99 32.11 6.80
C GLY A 3 1.93 32.25 5.70
N TYR A 4 1.15 31.19 5.48
CA TYR A 4 0.09 31.12 4.46
C TYR A 4 -1.02 32.18 4.66
N TRP A 5 -1.14 32.75 5.86
CA TRP A 5 -2.15 33.75 6.21
C TRP A 5 -1.52 34.93 6.94
N ARG A 6 -0.94 35.87 6.21
CA ARG A 6 -0.50 37.17 6.75
C ARG A 6 -1.42 38.28 6.26
N ASP A 7 -1.63 39.29 7.10
CA ASP A 7 -2.50 40.42 6.74
C ASP A 7 -1.84 41.35 5.69
N ASP A 8 -0.50 41.36 5.65
CA ASP A 8 0.36 42.15 4.76
C ASP A 8 0.75 41.43 3.44
N LEU A 9 -0.01 40.41 3.02
CA LEU A 9 0.27 39.71 1.76
C LEU A 9 0.10 40.64 0.55
N SER A 10 1.15 40.70 -0.28
CA SER A 10 1.09 41.36 -1.59
C SER A 10 0.01 40.72 -2.48
N GLN A 11 -0.52 41.49 -3.42
CA GLN A 11 -1.54 41.01 -4.35
C GLN A 11 -1.08 39.74 -5.09
N ALA A 12 0.17 39.70 -5.54
CA ALA A 12 0.75 38.54 -6.20
C ALA A 12 0.71 37.27 -5.32
N LYS A 13 1.02 37.39 -4.03
CA LYS A 13 0.94 36.25 -3.10
C LYS A 13 -0.50 35.81 -2.85
N ARG A 14 -1.45 36.75 -2.75
CA ARG A 14 -2.89 36.43 -2.61
C ARG A 14 -3.40 35.67 -3.84
N SER A 15 -3.00 36.09 -5.03
CA SER A 15 -3.32 35.38 -6.28
C SER A 15 -2.71 33.98 -6.33
N ALA A 16 -1.45 33.82 -5.92
CA ALA A 16 -0.83 32.50 -5.84
C ALA A 16 -1.56 31.57 -4.86
N ILE A 17 -1.91 32.06 -3.67
CA ILE A 17 -2.71 31.30 -2.70
C ILE A 17 -4.05 30.85 -3.30
N LEU A 18 -4.74 31.74 -4.02
CA LEU A 18 -6.01 31.38 -4.67
C LEU A 18 -5.81 30.35 -5.78
N ALA A 19 -4.73 30.43 -6.55
CA ALA A 19 -4.40 29.43 -7.56
C ALA A 19 -4.17 28.06 -6.91
N ASP A 20 -3.39 27.97 -5.82
CA ASP A 20 -3.19 26.72 -5.07
C ASP A 20 -4.53 26.12 -4.59
N TRP A 21 -5.47 26.96 -4.14
CA TRP A 21 -6.81 26.50 -3.74
C TRP A 21 -7.64 25.98 -4.93
N CYS A 22 -7.52 26.60 -6.09
CA CYS A 22 -8.22 26.15 -7.29
C CYS A 22 -7.64 24.83 -7.80
N ASP A 23 -6.32 24.74 -7.93
CA ASP A 23 -5.62 23.57 -8.47
C ASP A 23 -5.84 22.34 -7.59
N GLU A 24 -5.71 22.48 -6.26
CA GLU A 24 -5.83 21.33 -5.34
C GLU A 24 -7.27 20.83 -5.16
N LEU A 25 -8.26 21.70 -5.41
CA LEU A 25 -9.67 21.39 -5.17
C LEU A 25 -10.50 21.22 -6.44
N GLU A 26 -9.89 21.34 -7.63
CA GLU A 26 -10.58 21.29 -8.92
C GLU A 26 -11.43 20.03 -9.09
N ASP A 27 -10.88 18.88 -8.71
CA ASP A 27 -11.53 17.57 -8.88
C ASP A 27 -12.66 17.29 -7.86
N TRP A 28 -12.83 18.16 -6.86
CA TRP A 28 -13.72 17.88 -5.74
C TRP A 28 -15.06 18.60 -5.87
N PRO A 29 -16.18 17.90 -5.59
CA PRO A 29 -17.48 18.54 -5.60
C PRO A 29 -17.58 19.56 -4.46
N LEU A 30 -18.21 20.71 -4.75
CA LEU A 30 -18.35 21.84 -3.82
C LEU A 30 -18.90 21.43 -2.45
N ASN A 31 -19.87 20.52 -2.40
CA ASN A 31 -20.47 20.06 -1.15
C ASN A 31 -19.46 19.32 -0.26
N SER A 32 -18.57 18.51 -0.85
CA SER A 32 -17.50 17.82 -0.11
C SER A 32 -16.48 18.81 0.43
N ILE A 33 -16.09 19.79 -0.38
CA ILE A 33 -15.19 20.88 0.04
C ILE A 33 -15.78 21.62 1.24
N GLN A 34 -17.05 22.04 1.17
CA GLN A 34 -17.73 22.71 2.28
C GLN A 34 -17.78 21.84 3.55
N ALA A 35 -18.08 20.55 3.40
CA ALA A 35 -18.10 19.61 4.52
C ALA A 35 -16.72 19.48 5.17
N ALA A 36 -15.66 19.40 4.38
CA ALA A 36 -14.28 19.36 4.85
C ALA A 36 -13.89 20.64 5.60
N PHE A 37 -14.24 21.83 5.11
CA PHE A 37 -14.05 23.09 5.84
C PHE A 37 -14.81 23.11 7.18
N ARG A 38 -16.07 22.68 7.21
CA ARG A 38 -16.86 22.57 8.45
C ARG A 38 -16.24 21.58 9.42
N LYS A 39 -15.64 20.49 8.93
CA LYS A 39 -14.92 19.53 9.76
C LYS A 39 -13.63 20.14 10.32
N HIS A 40 -12.80 20.75 9.48
CA HIS A 40 -11.55 21.38 9.90
C HIS A 40 -11.78 22.41 11.02
N ARG A 41 -12.78 23.29 10.86
CA ARG A 41 -13.11 24.31 11.87
C ARG A 41 -13.59 23.71 13.21
N ARG A 42 -14.22 22.53 13.19
CA ARG A 42 -14.61 21.83 14.44
C ARG A 42 -13.41 21.18 15.10
N ASP A 43 -12.53 20.56 14.31
CA ASP A 43 -11.39 19.80 14.82
C ASP A 43 -10.21 20.70 15.22
N ARG A 44 -10.05 21.86 14.57
CA ARG A 44 -8.93 22.80 14.72
C ARG A 44 -9.43 24.25 14.65
N PRO A 45 -10.19 24.71 15.66
CA PRO A 45 -10.79 26.06 15.65
C PRO A 45 -9.75 27.19 15.74
N ASP A 46 -8.55 26.91 16.26
CA ASP A 46 -7.44 27.84 16.46
C ASP A 46 -6.58 28.05 15.20
N LYS A 47 -6.78 27.24 14.15
CA LYS A 47 -5.92 27.24 12.96
C LYS A 47 -6.71 27.59 11.71
N LYS A 48 -6.11 28.43 10.88
CA LYS A 48 -6.61 28.69 9.53
C LYS A 48 -6.21 27.53 8.60
N PRO A 49 -7.16 26.94 7.84
CA PRO A 49 -6.86 25.85 6.92
C PRO A 49 -5.98 26.32 5.75
N ASN A 50 -5.28 25.39 5.12
CA ASN A 50 -4.63 25.56 3.82
C ASN A 50 -5.18 24.44 2.88
N PRO A 51 -4.89 24.46 1.56
CA PRO A 51 -5.41 23.47 0.62
C PRO A 51 -5.09 22.04 1.07
N GLY A 52 -3.84 21.77 1.46
CA GLY A 52 -3.41 20.45 1.94
C GLY A 52 -4.20 19.94 3.14
N HIS A 53 -4.57 20.79 4.11
CA HIS A 53 -5.42 20.40 5.23
C HIS A 53 -6.81 19.95 4.77
N ILE A 54 -7.39 20.61 3.78
CA ILE A 54 -8.71 20.28 3.25
C ILE A 54 -8.63 19.03 2.38
N LEU A 55 -7.61 18.93 1.51
CA LEU A 55 -7.37 17.76 0.68
C LEU A 55 -7.17 16.49 1.51
N GLN A 56 -6.44 16.56 2.62
CA GLN A 56 -6.30 15.43 3.54
C GLN A 56 -7.65 14.95 4.10
N LEU A 57 -8.54 15.88 4.46
CA LEU A 57 -9.87 15.53 4.95
C LEU A 57 -10.74 14.89 3.86
N LEU A 58 -10.66 15.42 2.64
CA LEU A 58 -11.37 14.92 1.47
C LEU A 58 -10.92 13.50 1.11
N ASN A 59 -9.61 13.29 0.95
CA ASN A 59 -9.01 11.99 0.65
C ASN A 59 -9.32 10.96 1.73
N LYS A 60 -9.27 11.36 3.00
CA LYS A 60 -9.64 10.47 4.11
C LYS A 60 -11.10 10.03 4.01
N ALA A 61 -12.02 10.97 3.84
CA ALA A 61 -13.45 10.67 3.75
C ALA A 61 -13.77 9.80 2.52
N TRP A 62 -13.16 10.11 1.38
CA TRP A 62 -13.29 9.30 0.17
C TRP A 62 -12.72 7.90 0.36
N GLY A 63 -11.55 7.77 0.96
CA GLY A 63 -10.91 6.48 1.25
C GLY A 63 -11.76 5.63 2.18
N GLU A 64 -12.29 6.20 3.26
CA GLU A 64 -13.19 5.50 4.19
C GLU A 64 -14.48 5.02 3.50
N HIS A 65 -15.06 5.85 2.63
CA HIS A 65 -16.28 5.51 1.89
C HIS A 65 -16.04 4.42 0.83
N ASN A 66 -14.93 4.51 0.09
CA ASN A 66 -14.67 3.64 -1.06
C ASN A 66 -13.81 2.41 -0.73
N ALA A 67 -13.17 2.35 0.44
CA ALA A 67 -12.31 1.23 0.84
C ALA A 67 -12.99 -0.15 0.69
N PRO A 68 -14.27 -0.35 1.04
CA PRO A 68 -14.92 -1.65 0.84
C PRO A 68 -15.02 -2.03 -0.64
N ALA A 69 -15.42 -1.09 -1.50
CA ALA A 69 -15.57 -1.31 -2.93
C ALA A 69 -14.21 -1.57 -3.60
N VAL A 70 -13.20 -0.78 -3.27
CA VAL A 70 -11.83 -0.97 -3.76
C VAL A 70 -11.29 -2.34 -3.32
N ARG A 71 -11.48 -2.73 -2.05
CA ARG A 71 -11.06 -4.05 -1.56
C ARG A 71 -11.75 -5.19 -2.30
N ALA A 72 -13.06 -5.07 -2.55
CA ALA A 72 -13.81 -6.07 -3.32
C ALA A 72 -13.30 -6.19 -4.77
N ALA A 73 -13.05 -5.06 -5.43
CA ALA A 73 -12.50 -5.03 -6.79
C ALA A 73 -11.10 -5.65 -6.87
N MET A 74 -10.23 -5.36 -5.89
CA MET A 74 -8.90 -5.97 -5.81
C MET A 74 -8.97 -7.49 -5.57
N ALA A 75 -9.87 -7.95 -4.70
CA ALA A 75 -10.06 -9.38 -4.46
C ALA A 75 -10.56 -10.12 -5.71
N ALA A 76 -11.47 -9.51 -6.49
CA ALA A 76 -11.99 -10.09 -7.72
C ALA A 76 -10.93 -10.22 -8.84
N THR A 77 -9.86 -9.42 -8.78
CA THR A 77 -8.76 -9.45 -9.76
C THR A 77 -7.65 -10.42 -9.35
N GLN A 78 -7.70 -10.96 -8.14
CA GLN A 78 -6.70 -11.92 -7.69
C GLN A 78 -6.87 -13.21 -8.51
N GLU A 79 -5.92 -13.47 -9.41
CA GLU A 79 -5.88 -14.72 -10.20
C GLU A 79 -6.09 -15.91 -9.26
N ALA A 80 -6.95 -16.85 -9.67
CA ALA A 80 -7.18 -18.07 -8.91
C ALA A 80 -5.82 -18.69 -8.55
N PRO A 81 -5.64 -19.20 -7.32
CA PRO A 81 -4.40 -19.86 -6.92
C PRO A 81 -3.98 -20.84 -8.02
N ARG A 82 -2.83 -20.58 -8.65
CA ARG A 82 -2.36 -21.43 -9.75
C ARG A 82 -2.13 -22.82 -9.19
N GLU A 83 -2.78 -23.81 -9.77
CA GLU A 83 -2.51 -25.19 -9.41
C GLU A 83 -1.02 -25.48 -9.65
N PRO A 84 -0.31 -26.09 -8.68
CA PRO A 84 1.07 -26.47 -8.89
C PRO A 84 1.15 -27.46 -10.05
N ILE A 85 1.85 -27.07 -11.12
CA ILE A 85 2.06 -27.96 -12.26
C ILE A 85 2.96 -29.12 -11.83
N SER A 86 2.69 -30.33 -12.32
CA SER A 86 3.56 -31.48 -12.06
C SER A 86 4.95 -31.24 -12.64
N ALA A 87 5.98 -31.85 -12.03
CA ALA A 87 7.36 -31.74 -12.50
C ALA A 87 7.52 -32.26 -13.95
N GLU A 88 6.74 -33.27 -14.32
CA GLU A 88 6.67 -33.80 -15.69
C GLU A 88 6.09 -32.76 -16.66
N ARG A 89 4.99 -32.09 -16.28
CA ARG A 89 4.38 -31.04 -17.12
C ARG A 89 5.29 -29.81 -17.24
N ALA A 90 5.98 -29.45 -16.16
CA ALA A 90 6.98 -28.37 -16.17
C ALA A 90 8.12 -28.67 -17.16
N SER A 91 8.62 -29.91 -17.14
CA SER A 91 9.71 -30.34 -18.03
C SER A 91 9.27 -30.32 -19.50
N ALA A 92 8.06 -30.81 -19.79
CA ALA A 92 7.50 -30.79 -21.14
C ALA A 92 7.30 -29.36 -21.70
N ILE A 93 6.84 -28.42 -20.86
CA ILE A 93 6.69 -27.00 -21.26
C ILE A 93 8.04 -26.36 -21.58
N LEU A 94 9.07 -26.68 -20.79
CA LEU A 94 10.42 -26.15 -21.01
C LEU A 94 11.04 -26.69 -22.31
N GLU A 95 10.82 -27.97 -22.62
CA GLU A 95 11.22 -28.58 -23.89
C GLU A 95 10.47 -27.95 -25.09
N GLU A 96 9.16 -27.73 -24.97
CA GLU A 96 8.32 -27.09 -26.01
C GLU A 96 8.78 -25.66 -26.32
N LEU A 97 9.25 -24.92 -25.31
CA LEU A 97 9.79 -23.57 -25.46
C LEU A 97 11.28 -23.53 -25.86
N GLY A 98 11.90 -24.70 -26.10
CA GLY A 98 13.30 -24.80 -26.52
C GLY A 98 14.32 -24.54 -25.39
N PHE A 99 13.89 -24.54 -24.13
CA PHE A 99 14.78 -24.40 -22.97
C PHE A 99 15.26 -25.77 -22.50
N ALA A 100 16.51 -26.10 -22.82
CA ALA A 100 17.19 -27.27 -22.26
C ALA A 100 17.65 -26.99 -20.82
N VAL A 101 16.79 -27.24 -19.83
CA VAL A 101 17.19 -27.15 -18.42
C VAL A 101 18.06 -28.34 -18.07
N LYS A 102 19.38 -28.12 -17.94
CA LYS A 102 20.27 -29.12 -17.32
C LYS A 102 19.78 -29.35 -15.89
N ARG A 103 19.40 -30.60 -15.59
CA ARG A 103 19.13 -31.03 -14.22
C ARG A 103 20.42 -30.82 -13.42
N VAL A 104 20.43 -29.80 -12.55
CA VAL A 104 21.51 -29.62 -11.61
C VAL A 104 21.26 -30.63 -10.50
N GLU A 105 22.09 -31.67 -10.44
CA GLU A 105 22.14 -32.60 -9.32
C GLU A 105 22.17 -31.78 -8.01
N PRO A 106 21.33 -32.12 -7.00
CA PRO A 106 21.42 -31.44 -5.72
C PRO A 106 22.84 -31.63 -5.19
N THR A 107 23.60 -30.54 -5.10
CA THR A 107 24.92 -30.56 -4.49
C THR A 107 24.79 -31.03 -3.04
N GLN A 108 25.82 -31.71 -2.52
CA GLN A 108 25.85 -32.27 -1.16
C GLN A 108 25.43 -31.27 -0.07
N ASP A 109 25.60 -29.96 -0.33
CA ASP A 109 25.19 -28.84 0.52
C ASP A 109 23.67 -28.73 0.79
N ARG A 110 22.82 -29.30 -0.08
CA ARG A 110 21.36 -29.32 0.12
C ARG A 110 20.91 -30.47 1.02
N ALA A 111 21.60 -31.61 0.97
CA ALA A 111 21.34 -32.76 1.83
C ALA A 111 21.75 -32.47 3.28
N THR A 112 22.89 -31.80 3.47
CA THR A 112 23.34 -31.34 4.78
C THR A 112 22.39 -30.31 5.40
N ASN A 113 21.81 -29.41 4.60
CA ASN A 113 20.82 -28.46 5.10
C ASN A 113 19.51 -29.10 5.57
N ALA A 114 19.07 -30.19 4.94
CA ALA A 114 17.89 -30.94 5.38
C ALA A 114 18.17 -31.69 6.69
N GLU A 115 19.35 -32.30 6.82
CA GLU A 115 19.81 -32.97 8.03
C GLU A 115 19.95 -32.00 9.22
N VAL A 116 20.56 -30.84 8.97
CA VAL A 116 20.69 -29.76 9.96
C VAL A 116 19.33 -29.24 10.41
N LYS A 117 18.38 -29.06 9.48
CA LYS A 117 17.00 -28.67 9.85
C LYS A 117 16.31 -29.70 10.74
N ARG A 118 16.56 -31.00 10.49
CA ARG A 118 15.99 -32.10 11.27
C ARG A 118 16.55 -32.13 12.68
N GLN A 119 17.88 -31.99 12.83
CA GLN A 119 18.53 -31.90 14.14
C GLN A 119 18.10 -30.67 14.94
N VAL A 120 17.93 -29.51 14.28
CA VAL A 120 17.43 -28.30 14.96
C VAL A 120 15.99 -28.48 15.44
N GLN A 121 15.13 -29.15 14.68
CA GLN A 121 13.76 -29.46 15.10
C GLN A 121 13.71 -30.44 16.27
N GLU A 122 14.58 -31.46 16.29
CA GLU A 122 14.65 -32.42 17.40
C GLU A 122 15.15 -31.76 18.69
N LEU A 123 16.14 -30.86 18.61
CA LEU A 123 16.63 -30.11 19.77
C LEU A 123 15.61 -29.12 20.33
N GLN A 124 14.76 -28.55 19.47
CA GLN A 124 13.68 -27.63 19.86
C GLN A 124 12.43 -28.36 20.40
N ALA A 125 12.33 -29.67 20.20
CA ALA A 125 11.20 -30.48 20.65
C ALA A 125 11.39 -31.09 22.04
N THR A 126 12.51 -30.84 22.72
CA THR A 126 12.70 -31.24 24.13
C THR A 126 11.90 -30.29 25.03
N PRO A 127 10.81 -30.75 25.69
CA PRO A 127 10.12 -29.91 26.65
C PRO A 127 11.00 -29.72 27.89
N GLU A 128 11.35 -28.47 28.17
CA GLU A 128 11.73 -28.06 29.52
C GLU A 128 10.54 -28.26 30.46
N GLY A 129 10.80 -28.93 31.59
CA GLY A 129 9.87 -29.10 32.71
C GLY A 129 9.20 -30.48 32.70
N GLU A 130 9.18 -31.26 33.78
CA GLU A 130 9.23 -31.01 35.23
C GLU A 130 9.34 -32.41 35.91
N PRO A 131 9.37 -32.55 37.25
CA PRO A 131 9.84 -31.68 38.33
C PRO A 131 11.07 -32.24 39.08
#